data_AF-D6WWF8-F1
#
_entry.id   AF-D6WWF8-F1
#
_cell.length_a   1.000
_cell.length_b   1.000
_cell.length_c   1.000
_cell.angle_alpha   90.00
_cell.angle_beta   90.00
_cell.angle_gamma   90.00
#
_symmetry.space_group_name_H-M   'P 1'
#
loop_
_entity.id
_entity.type
_entity.pdbx_description
1 polymer ?
#
loop_
_entity_poly.entity_id
_entity_poly.type
_entity_poly.pdbx_seq_one_letter_code
_entity_poly.pdbx_strand_id
1 'polypeptide(L)'
;MSLKDTVEKYFHDHNNPVVKTESFGAKLFLSPLSDDEEGRKNRCLSGIETVLRHTRVERRVARSVAEWLPNRNVAQVTKVTGSLKGGFGAQTKDGKILSPEETLFLLEANKIELRLDKVPLSIQEAYKTIQLNHAKYHAYKKLVLQGFKVKPLTTINQEETTKRKLESDDGPSAKVAKTNDEQMAPIFEKLREMGPQPFNGQGHHSTADYTVKSSTNSDCFNLVFKSSDEFTSIDPNQPDSTLYSVCSDDNVAFYNFSRAYLIFQRQIKHLEHSKLPIDMSSPKVEVVKDLIKSDTVVIFSKTYCPYCKLAKEVFNNLKKTFTTIELDKRDDGEEIQGILGELTGAKTVPRVFVKGQCLGGGSDVKALYDKGELQKYFD
;
A
#
# COMPACT_ATOMS: atom_id res chain seq x y z
N MET A 1 48.86 -36.65 13.90
CA MET A 1 47.41 -36.94 13.95
C MET A 1 47.09 -37.70 12.68
N SER A 2 46.65 -38.96 12.80
CA SER A 2 46.36 -39.80 11.63
C SER A 2 45.15 -39.24 10.87
N LEU A 3 45.00 -39.57 9.59
CA LEU A 3 43.81 -39.20 8.81
C LEU A 3 42.53 -39.74 9.49
N LYS A 4 42.65 -40.90 10.15
CA LYS A 4 41.57 -41.54 10.92
C LYS A 4 41.18 -40.70 12.15
N ASP A 5 42.15 -40.21 12.90
CA ASP A 5 41.93 -39.38 14.09
C ASP A 5 41.34 -38.01 13.70
N THR A 6 41.71 -37.51 12.53
CA THR A 6 41.17 -36.26 11.97
C THR A 6 39.71 -36.44 11.57
N VAL A 7 39.38 -37.56 10.93
CA VAL A 7 38.01 -37.91 10.52
C VAL A 7 37.11 -38.16 11.75
N GLU A 8 37.60 -38.86 12.78
CA GLU A 8 36.85 -39.05 14.05
C GLU A 8 36.55 -37.73 14.75
N LYS A 9 37.50 -36.79 14.72
CA LYS A 9 37.33 -35.45 15.29
C LYS A 9 36.23 -34.64 14.59
N TYR A 10 36.06 -34.82 13.27
CA TYR A 10 34.99 -34.17 12.50
C TYR A 10 33.65 -34.91 12.55
N PHE A 11 33.64 -36.23 12.75
CA PHE A 11 32.42 -37.02 12.94
C PHE A 11 31.66 -36.64 14.21
N HIS A 12 32.39 -36.23 15.25
CA HIS A 12 31.83 -35.74 16.50
C HIS A 12 31.78 -34.21 16.57
N ASP A 13 32.08 -33.46 15.51
CA ASP A 13 31.95 -32.01 15.52
C ASP A 13 30.47 -31.62 15.41
N HIS A 14 29.98 -30.93 16.44
CA HIS A 14 28.57 -30.59 16.63
C HIS A 14 28.10 -29.52 15.62
N ASN A 15 29.03 -29.01 14.80
CA ASN A 15 28.81 -27.97 13.80
C ASN A 15 28.31 -28.49 12.44
N ASN A 16 28.27 -29.81 12.18
CA ASN A 16 27.72 -30.33 10.92
C ASN A 16 27.18 -31.76 11.07
N PRO A 17 25.85 -31.96 11.27
CA PRO A 17 25.29 -33.27 11.54
C PRO A 17 25.07 -34.00 10.20
N VAL A 18 26.14 -34.47 9.56
CA VAL A 18 25.98 -35.40 8.44
C VAL A 18 25.86 -36.80 9.05
N VAL A 19 24.72 -37.08 9.67
CA VAL A 19 24.30 -38.48 9.86
C VAL A 19 23.99 -38.98 8.45
N LYS A 20 24.97 -39.64 7.82
CA LYS A 20 24.73 -40.32 6.54
C LYS A 20 23.79 -41.47 6.84
N THR A 21 22.53 -41.32 6.47
CA THR A 21 21.65 -42.47 6.31
C THR A 21 22.09 -43.21 5.08
N GLU A 22 22.22 -44.54 5.17
CA GLU A 22 22.24 -45.36 3.97
C GLU A 22 20.85 -45.24 3.33
N SER A 23 20.71 -44.32 2.36
CA SER A 23 19.43 -44.17 1.65
C SER A 23 19.28 -45.36 0.71
N PHE A 24 18.50 -46.36 1.10
CA PHE A 24 17.99 -47.33 0.15
C PHE A 24 16.94 -46.58 -0.70
N GLY A 25 17.27 -46.31 -1.97
CA GLY A 25 16.56 -45.36 -2.83
C GLY A 25 15.03 -45.56 -2.91
N ALA A 26 14.31 -44.48 -3.17
CA ALA A 26 12.85 -44.35 -3.02
C ALA A 26 11.97 -45.14 -4.01
N LYS A 27 12.51 -46.10 -4.77
CA LYS A 27 11.73 -46.87 -5.75
C LYS A 27 12.25 -48.29 -5.89
N LEU A 28 11.89 -49.16 -4.96
CA LEU A 28 11.85 -50.59 -5.22
C LEU A 28 10.52 -51.13 -4.71
N PHE A 29 9.50 -51.07 -5.56
CA PHE A 29 8.32 -51.93 -5.45
C PHE A 29 8.77 -53.33 -5.86
N LEU A 30 8.99 -54.22 -4.90
CA LEU A 30 9.14 -55.65 -5.18
C LEU A 30 8.46 -56.47 -4.07
N SER A 31 7.79 -57.53 -4.51
CA SER A 31 7.39 -58.68 -3.70
C SER A 31 7.45 -59.91 -4.62
N PRO A 32 7.73 -61.15 -4.16
CA PRO A 32 7.96 -61.58 -2.77
C PRO A 32 9.14 -62.58 -2.56
N LEU A 33 9.44 -62.91 -1.29
CA LEU A 33 10.07 -64.15 -0.77
C LEU A 33 11.61 -64.27 -0.70
N SER A 34 12.25 -63.68 0.32
CA SER A 34 13.44 -64.29 0.96
C SER A 34 13.72 -63.71 2.36
N ASP A 35 14.36 -64.49 3.24
CA ASP A 35 14.81 -64.08 4.58
C ASP A 35 15.75 -62.84 4.57
N ASP A 36 16.34 -62.54 3.41
CA ASP A 36 17.24 -61.38 3.24
C ASP A 36 16.47 -60.04 3.24
N GLU A 37 15.16 -60.04 2.96
CA GLU A 37 14.33 -58.81 3.02
C GLU A 37 13.94 -58.40 4.44
N GLU A 38 13.65 -59.34 5.35
CA GLU A 38 13.38 -59.04 6.77
C GLU A 38 14.62 -58.38 7.41
N GLY A 39 15.81 -58.89 7.07
CA GLY A 39 17.08 -58.29 7.45
C GLY A 39 17.24 -56.86 6.90
N ARG A 40 16.86 -56.61 5.64
CA ARG A 40 16.91 -55.26 5.04
C ARG A 40 15.90 -54.31 5.68
N LYS A 41 14.67 -54.77 5.93
CA LYS A 41 13.62 -54.00 6.61
C LYS A 41 14.06 -53.62 8.02
N ASN A 42 14.61 -54.56 8.78
CA ASN A 42 15.10 -54.30 10.14
C ASN A 42 16.30 -53.35 10.15
N ARG A 43 17.23 -53.47 9.18
CA ARG A 43 18.32 -52.49 9.00
C ARG A 43 17.80 -51.10 8.65
N CYS A 44 16.81 -51.00 7.76
CA CYS A 44 16.21 -49.73 7.37
C CYS A 44 15.45 -49.08 8.55
N LEU A 45 14.63 -49.86 9.26
CA LEU A 45 13.91 -49.41 10.45
C LEU A 45 14.89 -48.95 11.55
N SER A 46 15.93 -49.74 11.83
CA SER A 46 16.99 -49.36 12.78
C SER A 46 17.72 -48.08 12.37
N GLY A 47 17.97 -47.88 11.07
CA GLY A 47 18.55 -46.64 10.55
C GLY A 47 17.65 -45.43 10.79
N ILE A 48 16.35 -45.55 10.47
CA ILE A 48 15.37 -44.49 10.71
C ILE A 48 15.23 -44.20 12.21
N GLU A 49 15.12 -45.24 13.03
CA GLU A 49 14.98 -45.13 14.48
C GLU A 49 16.19 -44.44 15.11
N THR A 50 17.39 -44.74 14.62
CA THR A 50 18.64 -44.09 15.06
C THR A 50 18.65 -42.59 14.75
N VAL A 51 18.15 -42.19 13.57
CA VAL A 51 18.00 -40.77 13.19
C VAL A 51 16.95 -40.07 14.05
N LEU A 52 15.83 -40.73 14.33
CA LEU A 52 14.75 -40.19 15.17
C LEU A 52 15.15 -40.07 16.64
N ARG A 53 15.99 -40.99 17.14
CA ARG A 53 16.56 -40.96 18.50
C ARG A 53 17.64 -39.89 18.66
N HIS A 54 18.30 -39.49 17.58
CA HIS A 54 19.28 -38.41 17.63
C HIS A 54 18.58 -37.09 17.96
N THR A 55 18.97 -36.47 19.09
CA THR A 55 18.48 -35.15 19.48
C THR A 55 18.81 -34.17 18.38
N ARG A 56 17.80 -33.67 17.67
CA ARG A 56 18.00 -32.65 16.64
C ARG A 56 18.66 -31.44 17.30
N VAL A 57 19.85 -31.08 16.83
CA VAL A 57 20.44 -29.78 17.18
C VAL A 57 19.49 -28.73 16.62
N GLU A 58 18.73 -28.09 17.50
CA GLU A 58 17.98 -26.91 17.09
C GLU A 58 19.00 -25.91 16.55
N ARG A 59 18.90 -25.58 15.26
CA ARG A 59 19.59 -24.40 14.73
C ARG A 59 19.26 -23.27 15.70
N ARG A 60 20.26 -22.49 16.14
CA ARG A 60 20.02 -21.25 16.89
C ARG A 60 19.31 -20.27 15.98
N VAL A 61 18.01 -20.48 15.76
CA VAL A 61 17.24 -19.57 14.94
C VAL A 61 16.97 -18.37 15.83
N ALA A 62 17.47 -17.23 15.41
CA ALA A 62 17.22 -15.94 16.05
C ALA A 62 15.77 -15.47 15.77
N ARG A 63 14.80 -16.40 15.92
CA ARG A 63 13.36 -16.16 15.81
C ARG A 63 12.76 -16.15 17.21
N SER A 64 11.88 -15.19 17.43
CA SER A 64 11.06 -15.16 18.64
C SER A 64 9.99 -16.24 18.56
N VAL A 65 9.52 -16.73 19.71
CA VAL A 65 8.42 -17.70 19.76
C VAL A 65 7.21 -17.01 20.37
N ALA A 66 6.05 -17.19 19.76
CA ALA A 66 4.79 -16.64 20.23
C ALA A 66 3.70 -17.72 20.26
N GLU A 67 2.83 -17.66 21.24
CA GLU A 67 1.66 -18.53 21.40
C GLU A 67 0.40 -17.74 21.04
N TRP A 68 -0.36 -18.27 20.09
CA TRP A 68 -1.62 -17.69 19.66
C TRP A 68 -2.71 -17.96 20.70
N LEU A 69 -3.43 -16.93 21.11
CA LEU A 69 -4.54 -17.03 22.07
C LEU A 69 -5.85 -16.71 21.34
N PRO A 70 -6.60 -17.72 20.82
CA PRO A 70 -7.82 -17.50 20.05
C PRO A 70 -8.87 -16.67 20.80
N ASN A 71 -9.02 -16.92 22.11
CA ASN A 71 -10.02 -16.24 22.95
C ASN A 71 -9.80 -14.73 23.07
N ARG A 72 -8.55 -14.27 22.94
CA ARG A 72 -8.18 -12.86 23.04
C ARG A 72 -7.83 -12.24 21.68
N ASN A 73 -7.80 -13.06 20.62
CA ASN A 73 -7.35 -12.69 19.27
C ASN A 73 -5.98 -11.98 19.27
N VAL A 74 -5.01 -12.49 20.04
CA VAL A 74 -3.65 -11.93 20.13
C VAL A 74 -2.60 -13.02 20.26
N ALA A 75 -1.35 -12.72 19.91
CA ALA A 75 -0.22 -13.61 20.15
C ALA A 75 0.61 -13.14 21.35
N GLN A 76 0.85 -14.03 22.32
CA GLN A 76 1.73 -13.77 23.46
C GLN A 76 3.14 -14.27 23.17
N VAL A 77 4.13 -13.39 23.25
CA VAL A 77 5.52 -13.74 22.97
C VAL A 77 6.15 -14.41 24.18
N THR A 78 6.53 -15.68 24.03
CA THR A 78 7.18 -16.48 25.08
C THR A 78 8.71 -16.36 25.07
N LYS A 79 9.30 -16.21 23.87
CA LYS A 79 10.75 -16.02 23.69
C LYS A 79 11.00 -14.79 22.83
N VAL A 80 11.66 -13.77 23.40
CA VAL A 80 12.00 -12.53 22.68
C VAL A 80 13.43 -12.61 22.12
N THR A 81 13.62 -12.28 20.85
CA THR A 81 14.94 -12.15 20.19
C THR A 81 15.21 -10.71 19.76
N GLY A 82 16.46 -10.40 19.38
CA GLY A 82 16.88 -9.05 18.98
C GLY A 82 16.05 -8.44 17.85
N SER A 83 15.57 -9.27 16.92
CA SER A 83 14.72 -8.87 15.79
C SER A 83 13.36 -8.32 16.23
N LEU A 84 12.87 -8.72 17.41
CA LEU A 84 11.60 -8.30 18.00
C LEU A 84 11.76 -7.20 19.06
N LYS A 85 12.99 -6.72 19.33
CA LYS A 85 13.22 -5.60 20.24
C LYS A 85 12.78 -4.26 19.63
N GLY A 86 12.69 -4.17 18.31
CA GLY A 86 12.24 -2.97 17.61
C GLY A 86 10.71 -2.93 17.47
N GLY A 87 10.07 -1.91 18.06
CA GLY A 87 8.78 -1.32 17.64
C GLY A 87 7.48 -2.13 17.68
N PHE A 88 7.51 -3.45 17.47
CA PHE A 88 6.33 -4.32 17.34
C PHE A 88 5.83 -4.83 18.68
N GLY A 89 4.52 -4.89 18.88
CA GLY A 89 3.89 -5.43 20.08
C GLY A 89 3.82 -4.46 21.25
N ALA A 90 2.78 -4.63 22.06
CA ALA A 90 2.58 -3.94 23.31
C ALA A 90 3.23 -4.70 24.48
N GLN A 91 3.87 -3.98 25.39
CA GLN A 91 4.40 -4.57 26.62
C GLN A 91 3.29 -4.57 27.68
N THR A 92 2.93 -5.74 28.20
CA THR A 92 2.01 -5.92 29.32
C THR A 92 2.74 -6.56 30.51
N LYS A 93 2.03 -6.72 31.63
CA LYS A 93 2.53 -7.41 32.84
C LYS A 93 2.95 -8.86 32.55
N ASP A 94 2.24 -9.52 31.63
CA ASP A 94 2.44 -10.93 31.27
C ASP A 94 3.42 -11.13 30.10
N GLY A 95 4.10 -10.07 29.65
CA GLY A 95 5.07 -10.12 28.56
C GLY A 95 4.66 -9.27 27.36
N LYS A 96 5.21 -9.59 26.19
CA LYS A 96 4.93 -8.83 24.96
C LYS A 96 3.76 -9.47 24.21
N ILE A 97 2.77 -8.67 23.84
CA ILE A 97 1.60 -9.10 23.08
C ILE A 97 1.63 -8.47 21.69
N LEU A 98 1.34 -9.27 20.67
CA LEU A 98 1.27 -8.85 19.27
C LEU A 98 -0.20 -8.83 18.81
N SER A 99 -0.57 -7.81 18.04
CA SER A 99 -1.88 -7.79 17.35
C SER A 99 -1.96 -8.89 16.28
N PRO A 100 -3.17 -9.25 15.80
CA PRO A 100 -3.33 -10.17 14.67
C PRO A 100 -2.47 -9.79 13.45
N GLU A 101 -2.46 -8.52 13.08
CA GLU A 101 -1.74 -7.99 11.92
C GLU A 101 -0.23 -8.04 12.12
N GLU A 102 0.26 -7.66 13.32
CA GLU A 102 1.67 -7.77 13.69
C GLU A 102 2.13 -9.23 13.65
N THR A 103 1.31 -10.13 14.19
CA THR A 103 1.60 -11.56 14.27
C THR A 103 1.76 -12.16 12.88
N LEU A 104 0.79 -11.94 12.00
CA LEU A 104 0.82 -12.47 10.65
C LEU A 104 1.99 -11.87 9.84
N PHE A 105 2.22 -10.56 9.97
CA PHE A 105 3.35 -9.89 9.30
C PHE A 105 4.70 -10.48 9.72
N LEU A 106 4.90 -10.66 11.03
CA LEU A 106 6.15 -11.18 11.56
C LEU A 106 6.36 -12.67 11.24
N LEU A 107 5.28 -13.43 11.14
CA LEU A 107 5.30 -14.82 10.71
C LEU A 107 5.73 -14.93 9.25
N GLU A 108 5.15 -14.11 8.36
CA GLU A 108 5.55 -14.02 6.94
C GLU A 108 7.00 -13.54 6.77
N ALA A 109 7.43 -12.57 7.57
CA ALA A 109 8.79 -12.08 7.57
C ALA A 109 9.79 -13.07 8.20
N ASN A 110 9.32 -14.27 8.61
CA ASN A 110 10.11 -15.31 9.24
C ASN A 110 10.86 -14.81 10.49
N LYS A 111 10.27 -13.87 11.23
CA LYS A 111 10.83 -13.27 12.46
C LYS A 111 10.31 -13.94 13.72
N ILE A 112 9.15 -14.59 13.64
CA ILE A 112 8.56 -15.36 14.73
C ILE A 112 8.20 -16.78 14.31
N GLU A 113 8.16 -17.68 15.28
CA GLU A 113 7.49 -18.98 15.21
C GLU A 113 6.20 -18.87 16.03
N LEU A 114 5.05 -19.04 15.37
CA LEU A 114 3.74 -18.99 16.00
C LEU A 114 3.30 -20.41 16.38
N ARG A 115 2.81 -20.60 17.61
CA ARG A 115 2.28 -21.88 18.10
C ARG A 115 0.84 -21.76 18.54
N LEU A 116 0.06 -22.80 18.32
CA LEU A 116 -1.28 -22.99 18.89
C LEU A 116 -1.26 -24.30 19.67
N ASP A 117 -1.62 -24.26 20.96
CA ASP A 117 -1.57 -25.42 21.85
C ASP A 117 -0.22 -26.15 21.79
N LYS A 118 0.88 -25.37 21.82
CA LYS A 118 2.28 -25.83 21.68
C LYS A 118 2.66 -26.43 20.32
N VAL A 119 1.76 -26.48 19.34
CA VAL A 119 2.04 -26.96 17.98
C VAL A 119 2.41 -25.77 17.08
N PRO A 120 3.54 -25.80 16.35
CA PRO A 120 3.90 -24.72 15.43
C PRO A 120 2.94 -24.66 14.25
N LEU A 121 2.44 -23.45 13.95
CA LEU A 121 1.58 -23.18 12.82
C LEU A 121 2.39 -22.85 11.57
N SER A 122 1.97 -23.39 10.42
CA SER A 122 2.40 -22.91 9.12
C SER A 122 1.77 -21.55 8.79
N ILE A 123 2.32 -20.83 7.80
CA ILE A 123 1.74 -19.57 7.32
C ILE A 123 0.29 -19.80 6.85
N GLN A 124 0.04 -20.85 6.08
CA GLN A 124 -1.31 -21.14 5.57
C GLN A 124 -2.32 -21.45 6.69
N GLU A 125 -1.90 -22.16 7.74
CA GLU A 125 -2.75 -22.40 8.90
C GLU A 125 -3.00 -21.12 9.68
N ALA A 126 -1.97 -20.29 9.87
CA ALA A 126 -2.12 -18.99 10.53
C ALA A 126 -3.13 -18.08 9.83
N TYR A 127 -3.15 -18.06 8.48
CA TYR A 127 -4.16 -17.35 7.69
C TYR A 127 -5.60 -17.83 7.94
N LYS A 128 -5.79 -19.12 8.29
CA LYS A 128 -7.10 -19.70 8.60
C LYS A 128 -7.48 -19.53 10.07
N THR A 129 -6.50 -19.56 10.96
CA THR A 129 -6.68 -19.53 12.42
C THR A 129 -6.83 -18.11 12.96
N ILE A 130 -6.08 -17.15 12.43
CA ILE A 130 -6.09 -15.77 12.91
C ILE A 130 -7.30 -15.04 12.31
N GLN A 131 -8.16 -14.51 13.19
CA GLN A 131 -9.30 -13.70 12.76
C GLN A 131 -8.83 -12.26 12.49
N LEU A 132 -8.65 -11.92 11.22
CA LEU A 132 -8.24 -10.58 10.79
C LEU A 132 -8.98 -10.14 9.53
N ASN A 133 -9.11 -8.83 9.34
CA ASN A 133 -9.55 -8.27 8.06
C ASN A 133 -8.33 -8.22 7.12
N HIS A 134 -8.31 -9.05 6.08
CA HIS A 134 -7.18 -9.16 5.15
C HIS A 134 -6.85 -7.83 4.46
N ALA A 135 -7.86 -7.05 4.07
CA ALA A 135 -7.65 -5.75 3.45
C ALA A 135 -6.98 -4.75 4.42
N LYS A 136 -7.40 -4.78 5.68
CA LYS A 136 -6.78 -4.00 6.77
C LYS A 136 -5.31 -4.41 6.99
N TYR A 137 -5.04 -5.72 6.94
CA TYR A 137 -3.69 -6.26 7.02
C TYR A 137 -2.80 -5.88 5.82
N HIS A 138 -3.34 -5.88 4.60
CA HIS A 138 -2.58 -5.43 3.43
C HIS A 138 -2.17 -3.96 3.55
N ALA A 139 -3.05 -3.09 4.06
CA ALA A 139 -2.72 -1.70 4.34
C ALA A 139 -1.64 -1.56 5.43
N TYR A 140 -1.79 -2.29 6.53
CA TYR A 140 -0.78 -2.38 7.60
C TYR A 140 0.58 -2.82 7.03
N LYS A 141 0.63 -3.94 6.30
CA LYS A 141 1.83 -4.52 5.71
C LYS A 141 2.54 -3.54 4.78
N LYS A 142 1.79 -2.83 3.93
CA LYS A 142 2.36 -1.85 2.99
C LYS A 142 3.05 -0.70 3.71
N LEU A 143 2.43 -0.15 4.76
CA LEU A 143 3.02 0.92 5.57
C LEU A 143 4.26 0.47 6.32
N VAL A 144 4.22 -0.72 6.94
CA VAL A 144 5.37 -1.26 7.67
C VAL A 144 6.56 -1.53 6.73
N LEU A 145 6.31 -2.05 5.52
CA LEU A 145 7.35 -2.24 4.50
C LEU A 145 7.97 -0.92 4.02
N GLN A 146 7.21 0.19 4.05
CA GLN A 146 7.71 1.53 3.76
C GLN A 146 8.45 2.19 4.94
N GLY A 147 8.58 1.50 6.08
CA GLY A 147 9.31 1.97 7.26
C GLY A 147 8.47 2.72 8.29
N PHE A 148 7.16 2.82 8.10
CA PHE A 148 6.28 3.44 9.08
C PHE A 148 6.05 2.54 10.29
N LYS A 149 5.90 3.17 11.47
CA LYS A 149 5.44 2.50 12.70
C LYS A 149 3.93 2.63 12.78
N VAL A 150 3.23 1.51 12.60
CA VAL A 150 1.76 1.44 12.66
C VAL A 150 1.34 0.80 13.97
N LYS A 151 0.49 1.49 14.74
CA LYS A 151 -0.06 0.98 16.00
C LYS A 151 -1.58 0.97 15.97
N PRO A 152 -2.25 -0.13 16.33
CA PRO A 152 -3.72 -0.16 16.43
C PRO A 152 -4.19 0.80 17.52
N LEU A 153 -5.29 1.52 17.24
CA LEU A 153 -5.89 2.46 18.20
C LEU A 153 -6.82 1.76 19.19
N THR A 154 -7.26 0.54 18.89
CA THR A 154 -7.96 -0.33 19.83
C THR A 154 -7.00 -0.67 20.97
N THR A 155 -7.07 0.14 22.02
CA THR A 155 -6.34 -0.05 23.26
C THR A 155 -6.66 -1.44 23.79
N ILE A 156 -5.75 -2.40 23.62
CA ILE A 156 -5.62 -3.47 24.62
C ILE A 156 -5.38 -2.70 25.92
N ASN A 157 -6.37 -2.71 26.83
CA ASN A 157 -6.37 -1.99 28.11
C ASN A 157 -4.95 -1.85 28.65
N GLN A 158 -4.35 -0.68 28.42
CA GLN A 158 -3.06 -0.36 28.99
C GLN A 158 -3.36 -0.07 30.46
N GLU A 159 -3.39 -1.11 31.28
CA GLU A 159 -3.14 -0.91 32.71
C GLU A 159 -1.74 -0.32 32.80
N GLU A 160 -1.69 0.98 33.08
CA GLU A 160 -0.51 1.79 33.25
C GLU A 160 0.52 1.06 34.14
N THR A 161 1.55 0.48 33.55
CA THR A 161 2.75 0.16 34.31
C THR A 161 3.63 1.41 34.31
N THR A 162 3.29 2.37 35.17
CA THR A 162 4.29 3.30 35.67
C THR A 162 5.42 2.46 36.27
N LYS A 163 6.65 2.70 35.80
CA LYS A 163 7.85 2.14 36.41
C LYS A 163 7.89 2.58 37.87
N ARG A 164 7.43 1.75 38.81
CA ARG A 164 7.83 1.89 40.21
C ARG A 164 9.31 1.53 40.25
N LYS A 165 10.17 2.55 40.41
CA LYS A 165 11.50 2.37 40.98
C LYS A 165 11.28 1.67 42.31
N LEU A 166 11.75 0.43 42.41
CA LEU A 166 11.99 -0.20 43.71
C LEU A 166 13.05 0.65 44.41
N GLU A 167 12.71 1.12 45.60
CA GLU A 167 13.67 1.69 46.53
C GLU A 167 14.65 0.57 46.90
N SER A 168 15.92 0.75 46.54
CA SER A 168 17.03 0.03 47.15
C SER A 168 17.85 1.06 47.89
N ASP A 169 17.90 0.86 49.20
CA ASP A 169 18.63 1.61 50.20
C ASP A 169 20.15 1.67 49.92
N ASP A 170 20.75 2.72 50.48
CA ASP A 170 22.17 2.96 50.78
C ASP A 170 23.21 3.25 49.66
N GLY A 171 23.65 4.52 49.64
CA GLY A 171 25.09 4.86 49.46
C GLY A 171 25.46 5.80 48.30
N PRO A 172 26.31 6.83 48.50
CA PRO A 172 26.21 8.08 47.74
C PRO A 172 27.21 8.20 46.58
N SER A 173 26.84 8.94 45.53
CA SER A 173 27.82 9.72 44.77
C SER A 173 27.21 10.99 44.17
N ALA A 174 28.00 12.05 44.29
CA ALA A 174 27.62 13.44 44.34
C ALA A 174 27.32 14.11 42.99
N LYS A 175 26.30 14.99 43.05
CA LYS A 175 26.19 16.36 42.54
C LYS A 175 26.60 16.68 41.08
N VAL A 176 25.61 17.14 40.30
CA VAL A 176 25.80 18.23 39.32
C VAL A 176 24.73 19.30 39.53
N ALA A 177 25.18 20.55 39.52
CA ALA A 177 24.46 21.76 39.90
C ALA A 177 23.38 22.17 38.89
N LYS A 178 22.28 22.71 39.43
CA LYS A 178 21.31 23.55 38.73
C LYS A 178 21.95 24.92 38.47
N THR A 179 21.73 25.47 37.27
CA THR A 179 21.22 26.85 37.07
C THR A 179 21.00 27.15 35.59
N ASN A 180 19.96 27.94 35.31
CA ASN A 180 19.61 28.66 34.06
C ASN A 180 18.39 28.17 33.24
N ASP A 181 17.49 27.36 33.80
CA ASP A 181 16.21 27.02 33.12
C ASP A 181 15.12 28.12 33.23
N GLU A 182 15.24 29.06 34.17
CA GLU A 182 14.17 30.05 34.42
C GLU A 182 14.14 31.20 33.40
N GLN A 183 15.24 31.48 32.69
CA GLN A 183 15.29 32.56 31.70
C GLN A 183 14.95 32.10 30.28
N MET A 184 15.03 30.79 30.00
CA MET A 184 14.70 30.23 28.67
C MET A 184 13.28 29.68 28.59
N ALA A 185 12.66 29.35 29.73
CA ALA A 185 11.26 28.89 29.80
C ALA A 185 10.27 29.80 29.04
N PRO A 186 10.24 31.14 29.24
CA PRO A 186 9.28 32.00 28.53
C PRO A 186 9.57 32.12 27.03
N ILE A 187 10.82 31.91 26.59
CA ILE A 187 11.21 31.92 25.17
C ILE A 187 10.77 30.62 24.49
N PHE A 188 10.95 29.47 25.17
CA PHE A 188 10.44 28.18 24.70
C PHE A 188 8.91 28.11 24.72
N GLU A 189 8.24 28.81 25.64
CA GLU A 189 6.77 28.93 25.68
C GLU A 189 6.26 29.71 24.46
N LYS A 190 6.85 30.88 24.16
CA LYS A 190 6.50 31.69 22.98
C LYS A 190 6.82 31.00 21.65
N LEU A 191 7.91 30.23 21.58
CA LEU A 191 8.23 29.41 20.40
C LEU A 191 7.29 28.19 20.27
N ARG A 192 6.74 27.68 21.39
CA ARG A 192 5.70 26.65 21.40
C ARG A 192 4.35 27.20 20.92
N GLU A 193 4.02 28.44 21.26
CA GLU A 193 2.81 29.13 20.79
C GLU A 193 2.85 29.45 19.29
N MET A 194 4.02 29.78 18.75
CA MET A 194 4.21 30.08 17.32
C MET A 194 4.45 28.86 16.42
N GLY A 195 4.72 27.68 16.99
CA GLY A 195 4.86 26.43 16.26
C GLY A 195 3.52 25.74 15.98
N PRO A 196 3.40 24.89 14.93
CA PRO A 196 2.19 24.12 14.69
C PRO A 196 1.88 23.25 15.91
N GLN A 197 0.72 23.51 16.54
CA GLN A 197 0.34 22.86 17.80
C GLN A 197 0.07 21.36 17.59
N PRO A 198 0.65 20.46 18.40
CA PRO A 198 0.20 19.07 18.45
C PRO A 198 -1.22 19.04 18.99
N PHE A 199 -2.10 18.32 18.29
CA PHE A 199 -3.52 18.20 18.61
C PHE A 199 -3.72 17.63 20.02
N ASN A 200 -4.26 18.46 20.92
CA ASN A 200 -4.62 18.08 22.29
C ASN A 200 -5.96 17.32 22.26
N GLY A 201 -5.95 16.10 22.81
CA GLY A 201 -7.04 15.13 22.79
C GLY A 201 -8.29 15.48 23.59
N GLN A 202 -8.87 16.65 23.37
CA GLN A 202 -10.28 16.93 23.70
C GLN A 202 -11.08 16.97 22.41
N GLY A 203 -11.27 15.77 21.88
CA GLY A 203 -11.95 15.47 20.63
C GLY A 203 -11.76 14.01 20.32
N HIS A 204 -12.50 13.14 21.00
CA HIS A 204 -12.61 11.74 20.62
C HIS A 204 -13.16 11.66 19.19
N HIS A 205 -12.31 11.46 18.19
CA HIS A 205 -12.77 10.89 16.93
C HIS A 205 -12.74 9.38 17.06
N SER A 206 -13.90 8.82 17.45
CA SER A 206 -14.18 7.42 17.75
C SER A 206 -14.04 6.44 16.55
N THR A 207 -13.35 6.81 15.47
CA THR A 207 -13.43 6.11 14.17
C THR A 207 -12.09 5.74 13.54
N ALA A 208 -10.94 6.07 14.13
CA ALA A 208 -9.63 5.73 13.57
C ALA A 208 -9.16 4.32 13.97
N ASP A 209 -8.64 3.57 13.00
CA ASP A 209 -8.18 2.19 13.19
C ASP A 209 -6.73 2.10 13.69
N TYR A 210 -5.85 2.97 13.17
CA TYR A 210 -4.43 2.97 13.51
C TYR A 210 -3.87 4.38 13.68
N THR A 211 -2.80 4.48 14.47
CA THR A 211 -1.87 5.61 14.45
C THR A 211 -0.62 5.21 13.66
N VAL A 212 -0.27 6.03 12.67
CA VAL A 212 0.91 5.83 11.81
C VAL A 212 1.93 6.91 12.14
N LYS A 213 3.16 6.51 12.44
CA LYS A 213 4.28 7.42 12.71
C LYS A 213 5.43 7.17 11.74
N SER A 214 5.95 8.22 11.13
CA SER A 214 7.15 8.12 10.31
C SER A 214 8.37 7.82 11.19
N SER A 215 9.33 7.07 10.64
CA SER A 215 10.63 6.84 11.29
C SER A 215 11.63 7.97 11.03
N THR A 216 11.44 8.74 9.96
CA THR A 216 12.37 9.78 9.48
C THR A 216 11.87 11.20 9.77
N ASN A 217 10.55 11.40 9.79
CA ASN A 217 9.92 12.69 10.07
C ASN A 217 9.14 12.62 11.39
N SER A 218 8.90 13.79 12.01
CA SER A 218 8.00 13.94 13.16
C SER A 218 6.52 13.75 12.83
N ASP A 219 6.19 13.41 11.58
CA ASP A 219 4.83 13.33 11.08
C ASP A 219 4.09 12.12 11.67
N CYS A 220 2.90 12.38 12.22
CA CYS A 220 1.98 11.40 12.78
C CYS A 220 0.60 11.58 12.15
N PHE A 221 0.00 10.50 11.68
CA PHE A 221 -1.34 10.53 11.06
C PHE A 221 -2.23 9.45 11.65
N ASN A 222 -3.54 9.70 11.66
CA ASN A 222 -4.54 8.68 11.98
C ASN A 222 -4.94 7.98 10.68
N LEU A 223 -4.94 6.65 10.67
CA LEU A 223 -5.38 5.86 9.54
C LEU A 223 -6.78 5.32 9.82
N VAL A 224 -7.71 5.63 8.92
CA VAL A 224 -9.05 5.05 8.88
C VAL A 224 -9.10 4.08 7.70
N PHE A 225 -9.43 2.82 7.98
CA PHE A 225 -9.66 1.84 6.94
C PHE A 225 -11.11 1.97 6.44
N LYS A 226 -11.30 1.96 5.12
CA LYS A 226 -12.63 1.86 4.50
C LYS A 226 -12.62 0.80 3.42
N SER A 227 -13.69 0.02 3.35
CA SER A 227 -13.92 -0.89 2.22
C SER A 227 -14.19 -0.07 0.95
N SER A 228 -13.95 -0.67 -0.23
CA SER A 228 -14.17 0.01 -1.53
C SER A 228 -15.59 0.59 -1.67
N ASP A 229 -16.58 -0.04 -1.03
CA ASP A 229 -17.99 0.33 -1.13
C ASP A 229 -18.37 1.47 -0.16
N GLU A 230 -17.60 1.67 0.91
CA GLU A 230 -17.83 2.68 1.97
C GLU A 230 -17.24 4.06 1.65
N PHE A 231 -16.59 4.22 0.51
CA PHE A 231 -15.92 5.48 0.13
C PHE A 231 -16.88 6.56 -0.37
N THR A 232 -18.16 6.23 -0.59
CA THR A 232 -19.17 7.13 -1.17
C THR A 232 -19.76 8.16 -0.20
N SER A 233 -19.45 8.09 1.10
CA SER A 233 -20.11 8.89 2.16
C SER A 233 -19.16 9.65 3.10
N ILE A 234 -17.99 10.08 2.64
CA ILE A 234 -17.00 10.76 3.50
C ILE A 234 -17.29 12.27 3.56
N ASP A 235 -17.52 12.77 4.78
CA ASP A 235 -17.72 14.20 5.07
C ASP A 235 -16.47 15.03 4.67
N PRO A 236 -16.60 16.02 3.77
CA PRO A 236 -15.49 16.85 3.31
C PRO A 236 -14.88 17.76 4.39
N ASN A 237 -15.47 17.88 5.58
CA ASN A 237 -14.97 18.72 6.68
C ASN A 237 -14.08 17.98 7.70
N GLN A 238 -13.58 16.78 7.38
CA GLN A 238 -12.68 16.02 8.25
C GLN A 238 -11.26 16.64 8.32
N PRO A 239 -10.58 16.58 9.48
CA PRO A 239 -9.28 17.24 9.67
C PRO A 239 -8.15 16.62 8.82
N ASP A 240 -7.22 17.49 8.40
CA ASP A 240 -6.02 17.26 7.58
C ASP A 240 -5.11 16.08 7.99
N SER A 241 -5.27 15.59 9.22
CA SER A 241 -4.44 14.56 9.85
C SER A 241 -4.91 13.12 9.60
N THR A 242 -6.00 12.94 8.86
CA THR A 242 -6.62 11.62 8.62
C THR A 242 -6.25 11.08 7.24
N LEU A 243 -5.53 9.96 7.23
CA LEU A 243 -5.22 9.17 6.04
C LEU A 243 -6.27 8.07 5.89
N TYR A 244 -6.81 7.91 4.69
CA TYR A 244 -7.75 6.84 4.36
C TYR A 244 -7.03 5.79 3.52
N SER A 245 -7.14 4.52 3.89
CA SER A 245 -6.72 3.43 3.01
C SER A 245 -7.92 2.83 2.29
N VAL A 246 -7.86 2.77 0.97
CA VAL A 246 -8.77 1.99 0.14
C VAL A 246 -8.01 0.78 -0.36
N CYS A 247 -8.54 -0.40 -0.08
CA CYS A 247 -7.95 -1.66 -0.50
C CYS A 247 -8.89 -2.32 -1.52
N SER A 248 -8.38 -2.59 -2.71
CA SER A 248 -8.92 -3.60 -3.61
C SER A 248 -8.15 -4.91 -3.45
N ASP A 249 -8.63 -5.99 -4.07
CA ASP A 249 -8.00 -7.32 -3.97
C ASP A 249 -6.51 -7.31 -4.39
N ASP A 250 -6.12 -6.41 -5.31
CA ASP A 250 -4.76 -6.34 -5.85
C ASP A 250 -3.95 -5.12 -5.39
N ASN A 251 -4.59 -4.10 -4.81
CA ASN A 251 -3.92 -2.81 -4.55
C ASN A 251 -4.43 -2.12 -3.29
N VAL A 252 -3.49 -1.50 -2.56
CA VAL A 252 -3.80 -0.56 -1.47
C VAL A 252 -3.40 0.84 -1.88
N ALA A 253 -4.35 1.77 -1.88
CA ALA A 253 -4.13 3.19 -2.10
C ALA A 253 -4.38 3.97 -0.80
N PHE A 254 -3.59 5.02 -0.56
CA PHE A 254 -3.73 5.90 0.59
C PHE A 254 -4.08 7.31 0.13
N TYR A 255 -5.09 7.91 0.76
CA TYR A 255 -5.62 9.23 0.41
C TYR A 255 -5.61 10.15 1.63
N ASN A 256 -5.02 11.34 1.48
CA ASN A 256 -5.20 12.42 2.44
C ASN A 256 -6.26 13.37 1.89
N PHE A 257 -7.40 13.51 2.58
CA PHE A 257 -8.60 14.16 2.05
C PHE A 257 -8.37 15.62 1.61
N SER A 258 -7.48 16.36 2.25
CA SER A 258 -7.25 17.77 1.89
C SER A 258 -6.58 17.98 0.53
N ARG A 259 -5.95 16.95 -0.06
CA ARG A 259 -5.47 16.97 -1.45
C ARG A 259 -6.20 15.98 -2.35
N ALA A 260 -6.63 14.86 -1.81
CA ALA A 260 -7.30 13.81 -2.55
C ALA A 260 -8.73 14.20 -2.97
N TYR A 261 -9.49 14.96 -2.16
CA TYR A 261 -10.85 15.37 -2.52
C TYR A 261 -10.88 16.20 -3.82
N LEU A 262 -9.93 17.12 -4.02
CA LEU A 262 -9.84 17.92 -5.25
C LEU A 262 -9.45 17.09 -6.49
N ILE A 263 -8.55 16.10 -6.33
CA ILE A 263 -8.13 15.22 -7.41
C ILE A 263 -9.22 14.20 -7.73
N PHE A 264 -9.86 13.64 -6.70
CA PHE A 264 -10.89 12.62 -6.78
C PHE A 264 -12.23 13.18 -7.29
N GLN A 265 -12.62 14.40 -6.89
CA GLN A 265 -13.77 15.08 -7.50
C GLN A 265 -13.54 15.36 -8.98
N ARG A 266 -12.31 15.73 -9.38
CA ARG A 266 -11.97 15.86 -10.81
C ARG A 266 -12.08 14.52 -11.52
N GLN A 267 -11.57 13.44 -10.93
CA GLN A 267 -11.55 12.11 -11.56
C GLN A 267 -12.92 11.42 -11.58
N ILE A 268 -13.75 11.55 -10.54
CA ILE A 268 -15.14 11.05 -10.53
C ILE A 268 -16.01 11.84 -11.50
N LYS A 269 -15.92 13.19 -11.55
CA LYS A 269 -16.61 13.96 -12.59
C LYS A 269 -16.22 13.48 -13.99
N HIS A 270 -14.93 13.25 -14.23
CA HIS A 270 -14.41 12.76 -15.50
C HIS A 270 -14.90 11.33 -15.83
N LEU A 271 -15.02 10.45 -14.83
CA LEU A 271 -15.50 9.07 -15.00
C LEU A 271 -17.03 8.99 -15.19
N GLU A 272 -17.81 9.78 -14.45
CA GLU A 272 -19.28 9.85 -14.57
C GLU A 272 -19.71 10.53 -15.88
N HIS A 273 -19.02 11.60 -16.30
CA HIS A 273 -19.30 12.27 -17.59
C HIS A 273 -18.86 11.43 -18.80
N SER A 274 -17.90 10.51 -18.64
CA SER A 274 -17.44 9.65 -19.75
C SER A 274 -18.42 8.53 -20.13
N LYS A 275 -19.33 8.15 -19.22
CA LYS A 275 -20.22 6.98 -19.39
C LYS A 275 -21.71 7.32 -19.57
N LEU A 276 -22.12 8.56 -19.33
CA LEU A 276 -23.51 8.96 -19.55
C LEU A 276 -23.75 9.27 -21.04
N PRO A 277 -24.91 8.89 -21.61
CA PRO A 277 -25.30 9.35 -22.93
C PRO A 277 -25.40 10.87 -22.90
N ILE A 278 -24.82 11.52 -23.92
CA ILE A 278 -24.83 12.97 -24.03
C ILE A 278 -26.25 13.40 -24.36
N ASP A 279 -26.86 14.20 -23.49
CA ASP A 279 -28.20 14.74 -23.74
C ASP A 279 -28.12 15.81 -24.85
N MET A 280 -28.49 15.41 -26.06
CA MET A 280 -28.52 16.30 -27.22
C MET A 280 -29.63 17.38 -27.15
N SER A 281 -30.44 17.38 -26.09
CA SER A 281 -31.49 18.36 -25.78
C SER A 281 -31.02 19.46 -24.82
N SER A 282 -29.79 19.36 -24.31
CA SER A 282 -29.22 20.34 -23.38
C SER A 282 -28.94 21.68 -24.08
N PRO A 283 -29.17 22.84 -23.41
CA PRO A 283 -28.83 24.18 -23.91
C PRO A 283 -27.38 24.36 -24.39
N LYS A 284 -26.48 23.47 -23.93
CA LYS A 284 -25.07 23.44 -24.34
C LYS A 284 -24.89 23.07 -25.81
N VAL A 285 -25.81 22.30 -26.38
CA VAL A 285 -25.76 21.91 -27.80
C VAL A 285 -25.96 23.13 -28.69
N GLU A 286 -26.86 24.04 -28.32
CA GLU A 286 -27.07 25.32 -28.99
C GLU A 286 -25.79 26.16 -28.94
N VAL A 287 -25.15 26.24 -27.76
CA VAL A 287 -23.87 26.96 -27.62
C VAL A 287 -22.79 26.38 -28.55
N VAL A 288 -22.66 25.06 -28.65
CA VAL A 288 -21.69 24.43 -29.57
C VAL A 288 -22.04 24.74 -31.03
N LYS A 289 -23.32 24.70 -31.40
CA LYS A 289 -23.78 25.07 -32.75
C LYS A 289 -23.50 26.55 -33.06
N ASP A 290 -23.64 27.43 -32.07
CA ASP A 290 -23.36 28.86 -32.21
C ASP A 290 -21.85 29.11 -32.35
N LEU A 291 -21.02 28.37 -31.59
CA LEU A 291 -19.55 28.39 -31.77
C LEU A 291 -19.14 27.89 -33.16
N ILE A 292 -19.81 26.86 -33.70
CA ILE A 292 -19.54 26.38 -35.07
C ILE A 292 -19.89 27.45 -36.12
N LYS A 293 -20.91 28.26 -35.85
CA LYS A 293 -21.39 29.33 -36.73
C LYS A 293 -20.72 30.68 -36.49
N SER A 294 -19.86 30.80 -35.48
CA SER A 294 -19.29 32.08 -35.09
C SER A 294 -18.29 32.64 -36.11
N ASP A 295 -17.70 31.77 -36.94
CA ASP A 295 -16.71 32.16 -37.93
C ASP A 295 -16.79 31.23 -39.17
N THR A 296 -16.18 31.67 -40.26
CA THR A 296 -16.07 30.88 -41.51
C THR A 296 -15.26 29.62 -41.28
N VAL A 297 -14.20 29.69 -40.48
CA VAL A 297 -13.37 28.54 -40.11
C VAL A 297 -13.28 28.45 -38.59
N VAL A 298 -13.73 27.34 -38.03
CA VAL A 298 -13.68 27.08 -36.59
C VAL A 298 -12.92 25.80 -36.33
N ILE A 299 -11.95 25.86 -35.43
CA ILE A 299 -11.07 24.74 -35.07
C ILE A 299 -11.20 24.47 -33.57
N PHE A 300 -11.84 23.36 -33.21
CA PHE A 300 -11.79 22.85 -31.85
C PHE A 300 -10.45 22.12 -31.66
N SER A 301 -9.66 22.58 -30.69
CA SER A 301 -8.25 22.26 -30.52
C SER A 301 -7.91 21.93 -29.08
N LYS A 302 -6.71 21.37 -28.87
CA LYS A 302 -6.04 21.38 -27.57
C LYS A 302 -4.62 21.90 -27.73
N THR A 303 -4.12 22.70 -26.78
CA THR A 303 -2.84 23.40 -26.94
C THR A 303 -1.63 22.50 -27.16
N TYR A 304 -1.66 21.29 -26.58
CA TYR A 304 -0.58 20.30 -26.69
C TYR A 304 -0.69 19.40 -27.93
N CYS A 305 -1.78 19.46 -28.70
CA CYS A 305 -2.04 18.50 -29.77
C CYS A 305 -1.28 18.85 -31.07
N PRO A 306 -0.42 17.95 -31.60
CA PRO A 306 0.32 18.20 -32.84
C PRO A 306 -0.58 18.26 -34.08
N TYR A 307 -1.64 17.44 -34.15
CA TYR A 307 -2.59 17.48 -35.27
C TYR A 307 -3.39 18.78 -35.33
N CYS A 308 -3.62 19.44 -34.19
CA CYS A 308 -4.25 20.77 -34.15
C CYS A 308 -3.33 21.84 -34.74
N LYS A 309 -2.01 21.77 -34.49
CA LYS A 309 -1.04 22.68 -35.10
C LYS A 309 -1.01 22.51 -36.62
N LEU A 310 -0.98 21.26 -37.09
CA LEU A 310 -1.03 20.93 -38.51
C LEU A 310 -2.29 21.48 -39.20
N ALA A 311 -3.48 21.36 -38.59
CA ALA A 311 -4.70 21.96 -39.13
C ALA A 311 -4.61 23.50 -39.21
N LYS A 312 -4.10 24.16 -38.16
CA LYS A 312 -3.91 25.62 -38.12
C LYS A 312 -2.92 26.09 -39.19
N GLU A 313 -1.83 25.36 -39.40
CA GLU A 313 -0.84 25.64 -40.44
C GLU A 313 -1.44 25.59 -41.86
N VAL A 314 -2.33 24.63 -42.14
CA VAL A 314 -3.02 24.55 -43.44
C VAL A 314 -3.80 25.85 -43.74
N PHE A 315 -4.58 26.36 -42.79
CA PHE A 315 -5.35 27.59 -43.00
C PHE A 315 -4.47 28.85 -43.02
N ASN A 316 -3.37 28.87 -42.24
CA ASN A 316 -2.36 29.92 -42.32
C ASN A 316 -1.73 29.99 -43.73
N ASN A 317 -1.38 28.83 -44.32
CA ASN A 317 -0.82 28.76 -45.67
C ASN A 317 -1.82 29.22 -46.74
N LEU A 318 -3.12 28.97 -46.53
CA LEU A 318 -4.19 29.49 -47.37
C LEU A 318 -4.51 30.98 -47.12
N LYS A 319 -3.87 31.62 -46.15
CA LYS A 319 -4.16 33.00 -45.71
C LYS A 319 -5.64 33.19 -45.33
N LYS A 320 -6.25 32.16 -44.74
CA LYS A 320 -7.61 32.23 -44.21
C LYS A 320 -7.57 32.43 -42.70
N THR A 321 -8.39 33.35 -42.21
CA THR A 321 -8.59 33.55 -40.77
C THR A 321 -9.41 32.38 -40.20
N PHE A 322 -9.12 32.00 -38.97
CA PHE A 322 -9.86 30.96 -38.26
C PHE A 322 -9.97 31.27 -36.78
N THR A 323 -11.08 30.85 -36.18
CA THR A 323 -11.30 30.88 -34.75
C THR A 323 -10.88 29.56 -34.12
N THR A 324 -10.07 29.62 -33.07
CA THR A 324 -9.63 28.42 -32.33
C THR A 324 -10.33 28.34 -30.97
N ILE A 325 -10.96 27.21 -30.69
CA ILE A 325 -11.55 26.91 -29.38
C ILE A 325 -10.66 25.87 -28.69
N GLU A 326 -9.84 26.31 -27.73
CA GLU A 326 -8.93 25.43 -26.97
C GLU A 326 -9.69 24.74 -25.83
N LEU A 327 -10.07 23.48 -26.05
CA LEU A 327 -10.88 22.69 -25.10
C LEU A 327 -10.14 22.38 -23.79
N ASP A 328 -8.81 22.32 -23.80
CA ASP A 328 -8.00 22.08 -22.60
C ASP A 328 -7.90 23.31 -21.68
N LYS A 329 -8.32 24.49 -22.15
CA LYS A 329 -8.34 25.75 -21.39
C LYS A 329 -9.73 26.15 -20.89
N ARG A 330 -10.72 25.27 -21.07
CA ARG A 330 -12.11 25.53 -20.70
C ARG A 330 -12.60 24.50 -19.70
N ASP A 331 -13.35 24.95 -18.71
CA ASP A 331 -13.96 24.06 -17.73
C ASP A 331 -15.02 23.13 -18.35
N ASP A 332 -15.64 23.56 -19.46
CA ASP A 332 -16.63 22.79 -20.22
C ASP A 332 -16.07 22.06 -21.44
N GLY A 333 -14.75 21.95 -21.57
CA GLY A 333 -14.10 21.37 -22.74
C GLY A 333 -14.47 19.92 -23.02
N GLU A 334 -14.65 19.11 -21.97
CA GLU A 334 -15.02 17.68 -22.10
C GLU A 334 -16.46 17.51 -22.59
N GLU A 335 -17.39 18.31 -22.08
CA GLU A 335 -18.80 18.30 -22.49
C GLU A 335 -18.94 18.71 -23.98
N ILE A 336 -18.24 19.78 -24.39
CA ILE A 336 -18.16 20.19 -25.79
C ILE A 336 -17.56 19.06 -26.66
N GLN A 337 -16.49 18.43 -26.19
CA GLN A 337 -15.85 17.31 -26.91
C GLN A 337 -16.80 16.12 -27.06
N GLY A 338 -17.65 15.88 -26.06
CA GLY A 338 -18.75 14.94 -26.12
C GLY A 338 -19.73 15.29 -27.24
N ILE A 339 -20.31 16.50 -27.20
CA ILE A 339 -21.29 16.99 -28.18
C ILE A 339 -20.72 16.93 -29.61
N LEU A 340 -19.45 17.30 -29.79
CA LEU A 340 -18.75 17.16 -31.07
C LEU A 340 -18.66 15.71 -31.54
N GLY A 341 -18.51 14.76 -30.62
CA GLY A 341 -18.57 13.34 -30.90
C GLY A 341 -19.90 12.92 -31.52
N GLU A 342 -21.02 13.36 -30.94
CA GLU A 342 -22.36 13.08 -31.45
C GLU A 342 -22.63 13.80 -32.79
N LEU A 343 -22.16 15.05 -32.93
CA LEU A 343 -22.37 15.85 -34.16
C LEU A 343 -21.52 15.40 -35.34
N THR A 344 -20.30 14.92 -35.10
CA THR A 344 -19.30 14.65 -36.16
C THR A 344 -18.91 13.18 -36.29
N GLY A 345 -19.39 12.32 -35.39
CA GLY A 345 -19.03 10.91 -35.31
C GLY A 345 -17.67 10.63 -34.64
N ALA A 346 -16.93 11.65 -34.19
CA ALA A 346 -15.64 11.46 -33.52
C ALA A 346 -15.34 12.50 -32.44
N LYS A 347 -14.87 12.04 -31.28
CA LYS A 347 -14.48 12.89 -30.14
C LYS A 347 -13.04 13.43 -30.23
N THR A 348 -12.29 13.11 -31.27
CA THR A 348 -10.85 13.46 -31.38
C THR A 348 -10.64 14.91 -31.81
N VAL A 349 -9.67 15.58 -31.19
CA VAL A 349 -9.20 16.89 -31.67
C VAL A 349 -8.06 16.73 -32.70
N PRO A 350 -7.96 17.62 -33.71
CA PRO A 350 -8.88 18.73 -33.96
C PRO A 350 -10.21 18.26 -34.55
N ARG A 351 -11.26 19.06 -34.36
CA ARG A 351 -12.47 19.04 -35.21
C ARG A 351 -12.54 20.37 -35.95
N VAL A 352 -12.48 20.30 -37.28
CA VAL A 352 -12.42 21.48 -38.14
C VAL A 352 -13.76 21.66 -38.85
N PHE A 353 -14.29 22.89 -38.80
CA PHE A 353 -15.51 23.29 -39.48
C PHE A 353 -15.22 24.43 -40.44
N VAL A 354 -15.78 24.36 -41.64
CA VAL A 354 -15.76 25.44 -42.64
C VAL A 354 -17.21 25.74 -43.06
N LYS A 355 -17.66 26.99 -42.92
CA LYS A 355 -19.06 27.40 -43.14
C LYS A 355 -20.08 26.50 -42.40
N GLY A 356 -19.72 26.04 -41.21
CA GLY A 356 -20.52 25.13 -40.40
C GLY A 356 -20.48 23.65 -40.80
N GLN A 357 -19.84 23.29 -41.93
CA GLN A 357 -19.65 21.90 -42.34
C GLN A 357 -18.40 21.30 -41.67
N CYS A 358 -18.53 20.12 -41.07
CA CYS A 358 -17.39 19.40 -40.51
C CYS A 358 -16.51 18.78 -41.61
N LEU A 359 -15.23 19.11 -41.62
CA LEU A 359 -14.23 18.52 -42.53
C LEU A 359 -13.45 17.36 -41.88
N GLY A 360 -13.67 17.12 -40.59
CA GLY A 360 -13.00 16.06 -39.83
C GLY A 360 -11.80 16.57 -39.03
N GLY A 361 -10.73 15.78 -39.02
CA GLY A 361 -9.52 15.99 -38.23
C GLY A 361 -8.39 16.69 -38.99
N GLY A 362 -7.23 16.76 -38.34
CA GLY A 362 -6.06 17.45 -38.90
C GLY A 362 -5.55 16.75 -40.17
N SER A 363 -5.52 15.42 -40.15
CA SER A 363 -5.13 14.60 -41.31
C SER A 363 -6.12 14.76 -42.48
N ASP A 364 -7.43 14.81 -42.20
CA ASP A 364 -8.46 14.96 -43.23
C ASP A 364 -8.34 16.32 -43.95
N VAL A 365 -8.17 17.40 -43.17
CA VAL A 365 -7.97 18.75 -43.70
C VAL A 365 -6.68 18.87 -44.50
N LYS A 366 -5.59 18.26 -44.02
CA LYS A 366 -4.33 18.23 -44.75
C LYS A 366 -4.44 17.46 -46.06
N ALA A 367 -5.13 16.33 -46.07
CA ALA A 367 -5.38 15.58 -47.30
C ALA A 367 -6.20 16.39 -48.32
N LEU A 368 -7.23 17.13 -47.87
CA LEU A 368 -8.01 18.02 -48.74
C LEU A 368 -7.17 19.17 -49.30
N TYR A 369 -6.27 19.73 -48.47
CA TYR A 369 -5.35 20.79 -48.90
C TYR A 369 -4.35 20.29 -49.94
N ASP A 370 -3.74 19.13 -49.71
CA ASP A 370 -2.74 18.54 -50.62
C ASP A 370 -3.37 18.13 -51.97
N LYS A 371 -4.67 17.79 -51.97
CA LYS A 371 -5.45 17.54 -53.20
C LYS A 371 -5.93 18.81 -53.91
N GLY A 372 -5.79 19.99 -53.30
CA GLY A 372 -6.33 21.25 -53.83
C GLY A 372 -7.87 21.32 -53.81
N GLU A 373 -8.52 20.51 -52.97
CA GLU A 373 -9.97 20.44 -52.85
C GLU A 373 -10.51 21.31 -51.70
N LEU A 374 -9.66 21.68 -50.75
CA LEU A 374 -10.04 22.46 -49.58
C LEU A 374 -10.61 23.85 -49.94
N GLN A 375 -10.14 24.45 -51.04
CA GLN A 375 -10.58 25.75 -51.53
C GLN A 375 -12.08 25.75 -51.89
N LYS A 376 -12.62 24.63 -52.37
CA LYS A 376 -14.02 24.48 -52.78
C LYS A 376 -15.02 24.68 -51.65
N TYR A 377 -14.57 24.59 -50.40
CA TYR A 377 -15.41 24.83 -49.21
C TYR A 377 -15.53 26.31 -48.84
N PHE A 378 -14.72 27.19 -49.47
CA PHE A 378 -14.75 28.63 -49.25
C PHE A 378 -15.56 29.39 -50.29
N ASP A 379 -15.74 28.81 -51.47
CA ASP A 379 -16.66 29.27 -52.51
C ASP A 379 -18.10 29.00 -52.06
#